data_AF-A0AAX1MXI7-F1
#
_entry.id   AF-A0AAX1MXI7-F1
#
_cell.length_a   1.000
_cell.length_b   1.000
_cell.length_c   1.000
_cell.angle_alpha   90.00
_cell.angle_beta   90.00
_cell.angle_gamma   90.00
#
_symmetry.space_group_name_H-M   'P 1'
#
loop_
_entity.id
_entity.type
_entity.pdbx_description
1 polymer ?
#
loop_
_entity_poly.entity_id
_entity_poly.type
_entity_poly.pdbx_seq_one_letter_code
_entity_poly.pdbx_strand_id
1 'polypeptide(L)' 'MIRKEEKIDQLIDREVKKLKHSIKSGMLPIEFISFDIFIENFSDDYQIDSAQIEYVKDKSRSVLKDNNVKIKGI' A
#
# COMPACT_ATOMS: atom_id res chain seq x y z
N MET A 1 6.49 -16.13 6.45
CA MET A 1 5.56 -16.39 7.60
C MET A 1 4.22 -15.83 7.19
N ILE A 2 3.19 -16.68 7.17
CA ILE A 2 1.85 -16.27 6.77
C ILE A 2 1.23 -15.43 7.90
N ARG A 3 0.78 -14.22 7.56
CA ARG A 3 0.08 -13.31 8.49
C ARG A 3 -1.43 -13.49 8.38
N LYS A 4 -2.16 -13.20 9.45
CA LYS A 4 -3.62 -13.09 9.37
C LYS A 4 -4.02 -11.91 8.49
N GLU A 5 -5.05 -12.08 7.67
CA GLU A 5 -5.58 -11.04 6.78
C GLU A 5 -5.92 -9.74 7.51
N GLU A 6 -6.57 -9.83 8.69
CA GLU A 6 -6.85 -8.66 9.54
C GLU A 6 -5.59 -7.84 9.88
N LYS A 7 -4.45 -8.53 10.06
CA LYS A 7 -3.20 -7.85 10.35
C LYS A 7 -2.66 -7.15 9.10
N ILE A 8 -2.79 -7.77 7.95
CA ILE A 8 -2.43 -7.18 6.66
C ILE A 8 -3.28 -5.93 6.41
N ASP A 9 -4.58 -6.01 6.63
CA ASP A 9 -5.51 -4.87 6.48
C ASP A 9 -5.09 -3.67 7.32
N GLN A 10 -4.76 -3.89 8.60
CA GLN A 10 -4.28 -2.83 9.49
C GLN A 10 -2.98 -2.19 9.01
N LEU A 11 -2.06 -3.00 8.45
CA LEU A 11 -0.79 -2.51 7.92
C LEU A 11 -1.01 -1.68 6.66
N ILE A 12 -1.85 -2.16 5.74
CA ILE A 12 -2.18 -1.46 4.49
C ILE A 12 -2.84 -0.11 4.81
N ASP A 13 -3.84 -0.08 5.69
CA ASP A 13 -4.52 1.16 6.08
C ASP A 13 -3.54 2.18 6.68
N ARG A 14 -2.63 1.73 7.53
CA ARG A 14 -1.59 2.58 8.11
C ARG A 14 -0.67 3.17 7.04
N GLU A 15 -0.19 2.35 6.10
CA GLU A 15 0.71 2.83 5.06
C GLU A 15 0.03 3.75 4.06
N VAL A 16 -1.21 3.47 3.65
CA VAL A 16 -1.96 4.37 2.77
C VAL A 16 -2.20 5.72 3.44
N LYS A 17 -2.49 5.75 4.75
CA LYS A 17 -2.62 7.01 5.50
C LYS A 17 -1.31 7.81 5.54
N LYS A 18 -0.18 7.15 5.79
CA LYS A 18 1.14 7.78 5.75
C LYS A 18 1.46 8.31 4.36
N LEU A 19 1.25 7.49 3.32
CA LEU A 19 1.45 7.87 1.93
C LEU A 19 0.64 9.12 1.57
N LYS A 20 -0.64 9.13 1.91
CA LYS A 20 -1.53 10.29 1.72
C LYS A 20 -1.01 11.53 2.42
N HIS A 21 -0.52 11.39 3.65
CA HIS A 21 0.07 12.51 4.38
C HIS A 21 1.34 13.03 3.70
N SER A 22 2.25 12.15 3.30
CA SER A 22 3.50 12.52 2.62
C SER A 22 3.29 13.19 1.26
N ILE A 23 2.26 12.76 0.51
CA ILE A 23 1.87 13.43 -0.74
C ILE A 23 1.31 14.83 -0.43
N LYS A 24 0.41 14.93 0.55
CA LYS A 24 -0.21 16.23 0.93
C LYS A 24 0.79 17.24 1.48
N SER A 25 1.81 16.78 2.22
CA SER A 25 2.85 17.64 2.76
C SER A 25 3.91 18.03 1.71
N GLY A 26 3.86 17.47 0.50
CA GLY A 26 4.83 17.72 -0.56
C GLY A 26 6.17 17.01 -0.37
N MET A 27 6.29 16.10 0.61
CA MET A 27 7.51 15.30 0.82
C MET A 27 7.74 14.28 -0.29
N LEU A 28 6.66 13.78 -0.90
CA LEU A 28 6.68 12.79 -1.96
C LEU A 28 5.85 13.28 -3.15
N PRO A 29 6.47 13.58 -4.30
CA PRO A 29 5.72 13.91 -5.49
C PRO A 29 5.00 12.66 -6.00
N ILE A 30 3.70 12.78 -6.24
CA ILE A 30 2.82 11.66 -6.62
C ILE A 30 3.26 10.95 -7.91
N GLU A 31 3.96 11.68 -8.78
CA GLU A 31 4.45 11.23 -10.09
C GLU A 31 5.47 10.09 -9.98
N PHE A 32 6.18 9.99 -8.85
CA PHE A 32 7.18 8.95 -8.61
C PHE A 32 6.60 7.70 -7.94
N ILE A 33 5.31 7.72 -7.58
CA ILE A 33 4.69 6.62 -6.85
C ILE A 33 3.86 5.78 -7.82
N SER A 34 4.28 4.53 -8.02
CA SER A 34 3.49 3.52 -8.72
C SER A 34 2.92 2.50 -7.75
N PHE A 35 1.83 1.86 -8.17
CA PHE A 35 1.24 0.77 -7.40
C PHE A 35 2.21 -0.39 -7.20
N ASP A 36 2.99 -0.74 -8.22
CA ASP A 36 3.96 -1.83 -8.11
C ASP A 36 5.06 -1.51 -7.09
N ILE A 37 5.59 -0.29 -7.10
CA ILE A 37 6.58 0.18 -6.11
C ILE A 37 5.96 0.16 -4.69
N PHE A 38 4.70 0.59 -4.55
CA PHE A 38 4.02 0.54 -3.26
C PHE A 38 3.92 -0.90 -2.73
N ILE A 39 3.52 -1.85 -3.57
CA ILE A 39 3.37 -3.25 -3.16
C ILE A 39 4.71 -3.92 -2.88
N GLU A 40 5.74 -3.65 -3.68
CA GLU A 40 7.10 -4.15 -3.48
C GLU A 40 7.65 -3.71 -2.12
N ASN A 41 7.67 -2.39 -1.86
CA ASN A 41 8.14 -1.85 -0.57
C ASN A 41 7.30 -2.35 0.60
N PHE A 42 5.96 -2.38 0.46
CA PHE A 42 5.09 -2.90 1.52
C PHE A 42 5.41 -4.37 1.83
N SER A 43 5.63 -5.18 0.80
CA SER A 43 5.89 -6.61 0.96
C SER A 43 7.25 -6.86 1.60
N ASP A 44 8.25 -6.06 1.24
CA ASP A 44 9.60 -6.15 1.82
C ASP A 44 9.63 -5.66 3.28
N ASP A 45 9.09 -4.47 3.55
CA ASP A 45 9.05 -3.86 4.88
C ASP A 45 8.33 -4.76 5.90
N TYR A 46 7.26 -5.40 5.46
CA TYR A 46 6.46 -6.29 6.29
C TYR A 46 6.75 -7.76 6.06
N GLN A 47 7.76 -8.13 5.27
CA GLN A 47 8.12 -9.52 4.95
C GLN A 47 6.88 -10.37 4.61
N ILE A 48 6.01 -9.86 3.74
CA ILE A 48 4.80 -10.52 3.30
C ILE A 48 5.18 -11.76 2.48
N ASP A 49 4.50 -12.86 2.78
CA ASP A 49 4.71 -14.12 2.08
C ASP A 49 4.16 -14.05 0.65
N SER A 50 4.84 -14.69 -0.32
CA SER A 50 4.42 -14.65 -1.73
C SER A 50 3.00 -15.19 -1.95
N ALA A 51 2.58 -16.15 -1.12
CA ALA A 51 1.23 -16.70 -1.13
C ALA A 51 0.13 -15.67 -0.78
N GLN A 52 0.49 -14.51 -0.22
CA GLN A 52 -0.45 -13.47 0.22
C GLN A 52 -0.40 -12.21 -0.65
N ILE A 53 0.46 -12.16 -1.66
CA ILE A 53 0.69 -10.97 -2.48
C ILE A 53 -0.56 -10.56 -3.25
N GLU A 54 -1.34 -11.53 -3.74
CA GLU A 54 -2.59 -11.25 -4.44
C GLU A 54 -3.61 -10.56 -3.53
N TYR A 55 -3.79 -11.08 -2.32
CA TYR A 55 -4.62 -10.45 -1.29
C TYR A 55 -4.15 -9.02 -0.96
N VAL A 56 -2.83 -8.83 -0.77
CA VAL A 56 -2.26 -7.50 -0.50
C VAL A 56 -2.57 -6.53 -1.65
N LYS A 57 -2.43 -6.97 -2.91
CA LYS A 57 -2.70 -6.13 -4.07
C LYS A 57 -4.16 -5.69 -4.11
N ASP A 58 -5.09 -6.63 -3.96
CA ASP A 58 -6.53 -6.32 -4.04
C ASP A 58 -6.97 -5.43 -2.88
N LYS A 59 -6.53 -5.74 -1.66
CA LYS A 59 -6.84 -4.91 -0.50
C LYS A 59 -6.25 -3.50 -0.64
N SER A 60 -5.00 -3.40 -1.06
CA SER A 60 -4.33 -2.10 -1.26
C SER A 60 -5.05 -1.24 -2.29
N ARG A 61 -5.52 -1.83 -3.40
CA ARG A 61 -6.34 -1.13 -4.40
C ARG A 61 -7.61 -0.54 -3.80
N SER A 62 -8.33 -1.32 -2.98
CA SER A 62 -9.53 -0.83 -2.30
C SER A 62 -9.18 0.33 -1.38
N VAL A 63 -8.20 0.15 -0.49
CA VAL A 63 -7.86 1.14 0.54
C VAL A 63 -7.33 2.44 -0.08
N LEU A 64 -6.54 2.37 -1.16
CA LEU A 64 -6.07 3.54 -1.90
C LEU A 64 -7.24 4.33 -2.51
N LYS A 65 -8.21 3.64 -3.12
CA LYS A 65 -9.44 4.26 -3.67
C LYS A 65 -10.29 4.89 -2.57
N ASP A 66 -10.56 4.16 -1.49
CA ASP A 66 -11.34 4.65 -0.35
C ASP A 66 -10.72 5.90 0.29
N ASN A 67 -9.39 6.01 0.23
CA ASN A 67 -8.66 7.16 0.76
C ASN A 67 -8.41 8.28 -0.28
N ASN A 68 -8.91 8.16 -1.51
CA ASN A 68 -8.66 9.11 -2.62
C ASN A 68 -7.16 9.34 -2.89
N VAL A 69 -6.34 8.29 -2.83
CA VAL A 69 -4.92 8.34 -3.15
C VAL A 69 -4.72 7.80 -4.57
N LYS A 70 -4.39 8.68 -5.52
CA LYS A 70 -4.23 8.34 -6.94
C LYS A 70 -2.74 8.17 -7.28
N ILE A 71 -2.26 6.94 -7.32
CA ILE A 71 -0.88 6.63 -7.71
C ILE A 71 -0.86 6.00 -9.10
N LYS A 72 0.28 5.98 -9.78
CA LYS A 72 0.38 5.43 -11.14
C LYS A 72 0.01 3.94 -11.14
N GLY A 73 -0.96 3.56 -11.98
CA GLY A 73 -1.43 2.18 -12.13
C GLY A 73 -2.76 1.84 -11.45
N ILE A 74 -3.41 2.82 -10.78
CA ILE A 74 -4.77 2.74 -10.21
C ILE A 74 -5.52 4.04 -10.50
#